data_AF-A0A517IV42-F1
#
_entry.id   AF-A0A517IV42-F1
#
_cell.length_a   1.000
_cell.length_b   1.000
_cell.length_c   1.000
_cell.angle_alpha   90.00
_cell.angle_beta   90.00
_cell.angle_gamma   90.00
#
_symmetry.space_group_name_H-M   'P 1'
#
loop_
_entity.id
_entity.type
_entity.pdbx_description
1 polymer ?
#
loop_
_entity_poly.entity_id
_entity_poly.type
_entity_poly.pdbx_seq_one_letter_code
_entity_poly.pdbx_strand_id
1 'polypeptide(L)'
;CNDIEAHTGQPRDYMRQMFQDYVKFLYGYEERISLSNCSRTIAKQIIEAMFEWIFTNAIPLNYKTSKLMKEEKNYLYWATVTRHCIICGKPHADLAHYEAVGRGMNRNKMNHYDKHVLALCREHHNEQHAIGVKSFDDKYHLHDSWIKVDERLNKMLKGEKNE
;
A
#
# COMPACT_ATOMS: atom_id res chain seq x y z
N CYS A 1 13.24 3.70 8.07
CA CYS A 1 14.49 4.29 7.54
C CYS A 1 15.71 3.35 7.62
N ASN A 2 15.86 2.47 8.63
CA ASN A 2 17.00 1.55 8.67
C ASN A 2 17.06 0.63 7.43
N ASP A 3 15.92 0.08 6.99
CA ASP A 3 15.85 -0.76 5.78
C ASP A 3 16.21 0.04 4.51
N ILE A 4 15.86 1.33 4.48
CA ILE A 4 16.22 2.24 3.38
C ILE A 4 17.74 2.42 3.33
N GLU A 5 18.36 2.75 4.47
CA GLU A 5 19.81 2.92 4.58
C GLU A 5 20.56 1.65 4.18
N ALA A 6 20.11 0.49 4.68
CA ALA A 6 20.71 -0.80 4.35
C ALA A 6 20.66 -1.12 2.84
N HIS A 7 19.59 -0.72 2.16
CA HIS A 7 19.42 -0.98 0.73
C HIS A 7 20.10 0.05 -0.17
N THR A 8 20.03 1.33 0.19
CA THR A 8 20.40 2.45 -0.69
C THR A 8 21.72 3.13 -0.32
N GLY A 9 22.24 2.87 0.89
CA GLY A 9 23.36 3.60 1.47
C GLY A 9 23.03 5.03 1.93
N GLN A 10 21.79 5.50 1.73
CA GLN A 10 21.37 6.83 2.16
C GLN A 10 21.26 6.88 3.69
N PRO A 11 21.93 7.83 4.37
CA PRO A 11 21.93 7.89 5.82
C PRO A 11 20.52 7.97 6.40
N ARG A 12 20.25 7.20 7.45
CA ARG A 12 18.91 7.14 8.10
C ARG A 12 18.39 8.52 8.48
N ASP A 13 19.23 9.38 9.04
CA ASP A 13 18.83 10.70 9.51
C ASP A 13 18.59 11.68 8.35
N TYR A 14 19.33 11.54 7.24
CA TYR A 14 19.03 12.24 6.00
C TYR A 14 17.64 11.86 5.49
N MET A 15 17.33 10.56 5.41
CA MET A 15 16.01 10.11 4.95
C MET A 15 14.87 10.60 5.84
N ARG A 16 15.05 10.62 7.16
CA ARG A 16 14.06 11.19 8.10
C ARG A 16 13.79 12.66 7.80
N GLN A 17 14.86 13.45 7.64
CA GLN A 17 14.73 14.87 7.33
C GLN A 17 14.05 15.07 5.97
N MET A 18 14.41 14.28 4.96
CA MET A 18 13.79 14.32 3.65
C MET A 18 12.26 14.11 3.74
N PHE A 19 11.80 13.11 4.49
CA PHE A 19 10.35 12.88 4.66
C PHE A 19 9.66 14.01 5.44
N GLN A 20 10.30 14.57 6.47
CA GLN A 20 9.77 15.73 7.19
C GLN A 20 9.64 16.95 6.28
N ASP A 21 10.67 17.25 5.49
CA ASP A 21 10.69 18.39 4.57
C ASP A 21 9.70 18.21 3.42
N TYR A 22 9.58 16.98 2.90
CA TYR A 22 8.57 16.62 1.90
C TYR A 22 7.15 16.87 2.39
N VAL A 23 6.79 16.36 3.58
CA VAL A 23 5.46 16.57 4.17
C VAL A 23 5.22 18.03 4.51
N LYS A 24 6.24 18.72 5.04
CA LYS A 24 6.17 20.16 5.31
C LYS A 24 5.77 20.93 4.04
N PHE A 25 6.47 20.67 2.94
CA PHE A 25 6.21 21.31 1.67
C PHE A 25 4.83 20.94 1.10
N LEU A 26 4.50 19.66 1.07
CA LEU A 26 3.27 19.14 0.48
C LEU A 26 2.00 19.69 1.15
N TYR A 27 2.03 19.86 2.48
CA TYR A 27 0.88 20.32 3.26
C TYR A 27 0.97 21.78 3.72
N GLY A 28 2.01 22.51 3.30
CA GLY A 28 2.17 23.93 3.59
C GLY A 28 2.40 24.28 5.06
N TYR A 29 3.10 23.41 5.82
CA TYR A 29 3.46 23.72 7.20
C TYR A 29 4.58 24.77 7.23
N GLU A 30 4.42 25.83 8.02
CA GLU A 30 5.42 26.90 8.10
C GLU A 30 6.64 26.49 8.94
N GLU A 31 6.39 25.86 10.07
CA GLU A 31 7.43 25.43 11.00
C GLU A 31 8.09 24.10 10.60
N ARG A 32 9.28 23.86 11.13
CA ARG A 32 9.94 22.56 10.99
C ARG A 32 9.15 21.50 11.77
N ILE A 33 8.84 20.39 11.12
CA ILE A 33 8.18 19.27 11.79
C ILE A 33 9.17 18.60 12.75
N SER A 34 8.80 18.48 14.03
CA SER A 34 9.54 17.67 15.01
C SER A 34 8.92 16.28 15.14
N LEU A 35 9.67 15.20 14.93
CA LEU A 35 9.16 13.83 15.14
C LEU A 35 8.82 13.55 16.61
N SER A 36 9.49 14.20 17.57
CA SER A 36 9.24 14.00 19.00
C SER A 36 8.05 14.82 19.53
N ASN A 37 7.58 15.82 18.78
CA ASN A 37 6.51 16.73 19.18
C ASN A 37 5.63 17.11 17.98
N CYS A 38 5.17 16.11 17.21
CA CYS A 38 4.21 16.34 16.13
C CYS A 38 2.82 15.83 16.52
N SER A 39 1.80 16.39 15.88
CA SER A 39 0.44 15.89 16.00
C SER A 39 0.31 14.49 15.38
N ARG A 40 -0.71 13.73 15.79
CA ARG A 40 -1.03 12.43 15.18
C ARG A 40 -1.27 12.54 13.67
N THR A 41 -1.83 13.65 13.21
CA THR A 41 -2.06 13.92 11.78
C THR A 41 -0.74 14.04 11.02
N ILE A 42 0.20 14.83 11.54
CA ILE A 42 1.52 15.01 10.91
C ILE A 42 2.30 13.69 10.91
N ALA A 43 2.28 12.96 12.02
CA ALA A 43 2.91 11.63 12.09
C ALA A 43 2.36 10.68 11.03
N LYS A 44 1.03 10.67 10.83
CA LYS A 44 0.38 9.86 9.80
C LYS A 44 0.82 10.24 8.39
N GLN A 45 0.87 11.53 8.06
CA GLN A 45 1.32 12.02 6.75
C GLN A 45 2.77 11.63 6.46
N ILE A 46 3.66 11.70 7.47
CA ILE A 46 5.05 11.25 7.32
C ILE A 46 5.11 9.75 7.06
N ILE A 47 4.34 8.95 7.78
CA ILE A 47 4.28 7.50 7.57
C ILE A 47 3.75 7.17 6.16
N GLU A 48 2.76 7.91 5.67
CA GLU A 48 2.22 7.76 4.31
C GLU A 48 3.28 8.07 3.24
N ALA A 49 3.98 9.20 3.37
CA ALA A 49 5.08 9.55 2.47
C ALA A 49 6.22 8.53 2.50
N MET A 50 6.53 7.99 3.69
CA MET A 50 7.50 6.92 3.83
C MET A 50 7.06 5.64 3.11
N PHE A 51 5.80 5.23 3.24
CA PHE A 51 5.28 4.04 2.57
C PHE A 51 5.30 4.20 1.05
N GLU A 52 4.77 5.31 0.54
CA GLU A 52 4.80 5.63 -0.88
C GLU A 52 6.23 5.49 -1.43
N TRP A 53 7.19 6.10 -0.76
CA TRP A 53 8.59 6.06 -1.18
C TRP A 53 9.18 4.65 -1.11
N ILE A 54 8.95 3.92 -0.02
CA ILE A 54 9.43 2.53 0.17
C ILE A 54 8.95 1.65 -0.97
N PHE A 55 7.66 1.70 -1.30
CA PHE A 55 7.10 0.85 -2.34
C PHE A 55 7.50 1.31 -3.74
N THR A 56 7.52 2.61 -4.00
CA THR A 56 7.91 3.15 -5.32
C THR A 56 9.36 2.80 -5.66
N ASN A 57 10.23 2.78 -4.65
CA ASN A 57 11.65 2.44 -4.79
C ASN A 57 11.94 0.95 -4.53
N ALA A 58 10.91 0.10 -4.41
CA ALA A 58 11.03 -1.34 -4.17
C ALA A 58 11.99 -1.69 -3.01
N ILE A 59 11.94 -0.92 -1.92
CA ILE A 59 12.85 -1.09 -0.78
C ILE A 59 12.51 -2.41 -0.07
N PRO A 60 13.46 -3.36 0.01
CA PRO A 60 13.26 -4.59 0.75
C PRO A 60 13.17 -4.27 2.24
N LEU A 61 12.13 -4.77 2.89
CA LEU A 61 11.92 -4.62 4.33
C LEU A 61 12.37 -5.88 5.06
N ASN A 62 13.09 -5.74 6.17
CA ASN A 62 13.35 -6.87 7.04
C ASN A 62 12.04 -7.44 7.61
N TYR A 63 12.08 -8.70 8.08
CA TYR A 63 10.90 -9.41 8.58
C TYR A 63 10.15 -8.68 9.69
N LYS A 64 10.87 -8.09 10.66
CA LYS A 64 10.24 -7.36 11.78
C LYS A 64 9.54 -6.09 11.31
N THR A 65 10.21 -5.32 10.44
CA THR A 65 9.62 -4.13 9.83
C THR A 65 8.39 -4.50 8.99
N SER A 66 8.52 -5.50 8.12
CA SER A 66 7.41 -5.97 7.28
C SER A 66 6.22 -6.43 8.13
N LYS A 67 6.45 -7.19 9.21
CA LYS A 67 5.40 -7.64 10.12
C LYS A 67 4.67 -6.48 10.78
N LEU A 68 5.41 -5.52 11.36
CA LEU A 68 4.82 -4.34 12.00
C LEU A 68 4.00 -3.51 11.02
N MET A 69 4.52 -3.34 9.80
CA MET A 69 3.85 -2.53 8.79
C MET A 69 2.58 -3.17 8.24
N LYS A 70 2.51 -4.51 8.14
CA LYS A 70 1.31 -5.21 7.64
C LYS A 70 0.05 -4.99 8.48
N GLU A 71 0.21 -4.61 9.75
CA GLU A 71 -0.90 -4.26 10.64
C GLU A 71 -1.48 -2.86 10.33
N GLU A 72 -0.73 -2.03 9.60
CA GLU A 72 -1.14 -0.67 9.23
C GLU A 72 -1.95 -0.65 7.93
N LYS A 73 -3.18 -0.13 7.98
CA LYS A 73 -4.02 0.03 6.77
C LYS A 73 -3.34 0.84 5.67
N ASN A 74 -2.49 1.78 6.05
CA ASN A 74 -1.71 2.60 5.11
C ASN A 74 -0.71 1.75 4.31
N TYR A 75 -0.09 0.75 4.93
CA TYR A 75 0.80 -0.18 4.22
C TYR A 75 0.02 -1.00 3.18
N LEU A 76 -1.13 -1.55 3.57
CA LEU A 76 -1.99 -2.34 2.68
C LEU A 76 -2.47 -1.51 1.49
N TYR A 77 -2.87 -0.25 1.75
CA TYR A 77 -3.25 0.70 0.70
C TYR A 77 -2.09 0.95 -0.27
N TRP A 78 -0.90 1.31 0.23
CA TRP A 78 0.24 1.63 -0.63
C TRP A 78 0.78 0.41 -1.37
N ALA A 79 0.84 -0.77 -0.75
CA ALA A 79 1.15 -2.02 -1.44
C ALA A 79 0.17 -2.26 -2.60
N THR A 80 -1.11 -2.01 -2.36
CA THR A 80 -2.18 -2.18 -3.36
C THR A 80 -2.03 -1.21 -4.53
N VAL A 81 -1.84 0.07 -4.23
CA VAL A 81 -1.64 1.15 -5.21
C VAL A 81 -0.36 0.97 -6.03
N THR A 82 0.72 0.52 -5.41
CA THR A 82 2.03 0.34 -6.06
C THR A 82 2.21 -1.05 -6.68
N ARG A 83 1.15 -1.89 -6.65
CA ARG A 83 1.14 -3.26 -7.20
C ARG A 83 2.21 -4.18 -6.59
N HIS A 84 2.37 -4.14 -5.28
CA HIS A 84 3.17 -5.10 -4.52
C HIS A 84 2.27 -6.09 -3.78
N CYS A 85 2.56 -7.39 -3.91
CA CYS A 85 1.77 -8.41 -3.26
C CYS A 85 1.81 -8.25 -1.73
N ILE A 86 0.64 -8.13 -1.10
CA ILE A 86 0.54 -7.95 0.37
C ILE A 86 1.01 -9.19 1.16
N ILE A 87 1.06 -10.36 0.53
CA ILE A 87 1.56 -11.59 1.13
C ILE A 87 3.08 -11.63 1.10
N CYS A 88 3.68 -11.58 -0.09
CA CYS A 88 5.10 -11.86 -0.30
C CYS A 88 5.95 -10.68 -0.81
N GLY A 89 5.35 -9.52 -1.07
CA GLY A 89 6.04 -8.31 -1.54
C GLY A 89 6.46 -8.33 -3.01
N LYS A 90 6.23 -9.42 -3.76
CA LYS A 90 6.55 -9.46 -5.21
C LYS A 90 5.86 -8.30 -5.96
N PRO A 91 6.58 -7.56 -6.83
CA PRO A 91 6.01 -6.48 -7.62
C PRO A 91 5.11 -7.02 -8.75
N HIS A 92 4.47 -6.12 -9.50
CA HIS A 92 3.57 -6.43 -10.62
C HIS A 92 2.36 -7.28 -10.22
N ALA A 93 1.84 -7.04 -9.02
CA ALA A 93 0.65 -7.68 -8.52
C ALA A 93 -0.63 -7.25 -9.26
N ASP A 94 -1.56 -8.19 -9.38
CA ASP A 94 -2.92 -7.92 -9.81
C ASP A 94 -3.72 -7.27 -8.67
N LEU A 95 -4.75 -6.50 -9.02
CA LEU A 95 -5.75 -6.07 -8.04
C LEU A 95 -6.80 -7.18 -7.95
N ALA A 96 -6.72 -7.94 -6.88
CA ALA A 96 -7.69 -8.97 -6.54
C ALA A 96 -8.91 -8.33 -5.90
N HIS A 97 -10.10 -8.75 -6.32
CA HIS A 97 -11.36 -8.34 -5.68
C HIS A 97 -11.73 -9.27 -4.54
N TYR A 98 -12.27 -8.70 -3.46
CA TYR A 98 -12.91 -9.47 -2.39
C TYR A 98 -14.24 -10.03 -2.88
N GLU A 99 -15.09 -9.17 -3.44
CA GLU A 99 -16.37 -9.56 -4.01
C GLU A 99 -16.21 -10.03 -5.45
N ALA A 100 -16.96 -11.07 -5.83
CA ALA A 100 -16.94 -11.55 -7.21
C ALA A 100 -17.43 -10.48 -8.20
N VAL A 101 -16.64 -10.23 -9.25
CA VAL A 101 -17.07 -9.43 -10.40
C VAL A 101 -17.79 -10.38 -11.38
N GLY A 102 -19.08 -10.15 -11.62
CA GLY A 102 -19.91 -11.03 -12.45
C GLY A 102 -19.42 -11.16 -13.89
N ARG A 103 -19.60 -12.34 -14.50
CA ARG A 103 -19.09 -12.71 -15.84
C ARG A 103 -19.52 -11.78 -17.00
N GLY A 104 -20.62 -11.04 -16.84
CA GLY A 104 -21.12 -10.09 -17.85
C GLY A 104 -20.65 -8.64 -17.65
N MET A 105 -19.89 -8.35 -16.59
CA MET A 105 -19.46 -7.00 -16.27
C MET A 105 -18.11 -6.70 -16.92
N ASN A 106 -18.05 -5.58 -17.65
CA ASN A 106 -16.78 -5.09 -18.15
C ASN A 106 -16.06 -4.33 -17.02
N ARG A 107 -15.06 -4.98 -16.41
CA ARG A 107 -14.22 -4.41 -15.34
C ARG A 107 -13.60 -3.05 -15.70
N ASN A 108 -13.37 -2.78 -16.99
CA ASN A 108 -12.79 -1.52 -17.44
C ASN A 108 -13.81 -0.38 -17.56
N LYS A 109 -15.11 -0.68 -17.47
CA LYS A 109 -16.20 0.31 -17.61
C LYS A 109 -17.06 0.46 -16.37
N MET A 110 -17.18 -0.61 -15.57
CA MET A 110 -17.97 -0.57 -14.35
C MET A 110 -17.32 0.33 -13.29
N ASN A 111 -18.14 0.82 -12.37
CA ASN A 111 -17.66 1.45 -11.16
C ASN A 111 -17.36 0.38 -10.10
N HIS A 112 -16.27 0.55 -9.36
CA HIS A 112 -15.81 -0.39 -8.34
C HIS A 112 -15.96 0.13 -6.89
N TYR A 113 -16.57 1.30 -6.66
CA TYR A 113 -16.67 1.90 -5.31
C TYR A 113 -17.38 1.04 -4.25
N ASP A 114 -18.19 0.06 -4.68
CA ASP A 114 -18.86 -0.91 -3.80
C ASP A 114 -18.00 -2.16 -3.52
N LYS A 115 -16.76 -2.18 -4.01
CA LYS A 115 -15.84 -3.31 -3.91
C LYS A 115 -14.68 -3.03 -2.96
N HIS A 116 -14.05 -4.12 -2.54
CA HIS A 116 -12.78 -4.09 -1.84
C HIS A 116 -11.71 -4.84 -2.61
N VAL A 117 -10.47 -4.38 -2.51
CA VAL A 117 -9.34 -4.92 -3.26
C VAL A 117 -8.07 -5.02 -2.43
N LEU A 118 -7.19 -5.92 -2.87
CA LEU A 118 -5.80 -6.03 -2.42
C LEU A 118 -4.89 -6.34 -3.60
N ALA A 119 -3.62 -5.94 -3.51
CA ALA A 119 -2.62 -6.41 -4.46
C ALA A 119 -2.15 -7.84 -4.14
N LEU A 120 -2.37 -8.76 -5.07
CA LEU A 120 -1.89 -10.13 -5.01
C LEU A 120 -1.06 -10.46 -6.25
N CYS A 121 0.14 -11.02 -6.08
CA CYS A 121 0.88 -11.54 -7.22
C CYS A 121 0.13 -12.71 -7.85
N ARG A 122 0.46 -13.05 -9.10
CA ARG A 122 -0.24 -14.08 -9.89
C ARG A 122 -0.45 -15.39 -9.12
N GLU A 123 0.58 -15.82 -8.39
CA GLU A 123 0.57 -17.04 -7.57
C GLU A 123 -0.52 -16.98 -6.47
N HIS A 124 -0.49 -15.94 -5.63
CA HIS A 124 -1.47 -15.77 -4.55
C HIS A 124 -2.87 -15.41 -5.06
N HIS A 125 -2.98 -14.68 -6.17
CA HIS A 125 -4.27 -14.34 -6.78
C HIS A 125 -4.94 -15.60 -7.35
N ASN A 126 -4.18 -16.47 -8.01
CA ASN A 126 -4.70 -17.76 -8.47
C ASN A 126 -5.05 -18.68 -7.29
N GLU A 127 -4.26 -18.67 -6.22
CA GLU A 127 -4.59 -19.40 -4.99
C GLU A 127 -5.93 -18.93 -4.40
N GLN A 128 -6.14 -17.61 -4.28
CA GLN A 128 -7.40 -17.02 -3.82
C GLN A 128 -8.58 -17.51 -4.68
N HIS A 129 -8.43 -17.54 -6.01
CA HIS A 129 -9.46 -18.11 -6.89
C HIS A 129 -9.69 -19.61 -6.67
N ALA A 130 -8.63 -20.38 -6.37
CA ALA A 130 -8.71 -21.82 -6.20
C ALA A 130 -9.39 -22.24 -4.88
N ILE A 131 -9.07 -21.58 -3.76
CA ILE A 131 -9.56 -21.95 -2.43
C ILE A 131 -10.75 -21.10 -1.96
N GLY A 132 -11.06 -20.02 -2.68
CA GLY A 132 -12.08 -19.05 -2.33
C GLY A 132 -11.59 -18.01 -1.32
N VAL A 133 -12.20 -16.82 -1.36
CA VAL A 133 -11.72 -15.64 -0.62
C VAL A 133 -11.73 -15.85 0.90
N LYS A 134 -12.77 -16.50 1.45
CA LYS A 134 -12.85 -16.77 2.90
C LYS A 134 -11.71 -17.68 3.38
N SER A 135 -11.46 -18.79 2.69
CA SER A 135 -10.36 -19.71 3.03
C SER A 135 -8.99 -19.03 2.86
N PHE A 136 -8.87 -18.13 1.90
CA PHE A 136 -7.67 -17.33 1.69
C PHE A 136 -7.45 -16.34 2.84
N ASP A 137 -8.51 -15.68 3.31
CA ASP A 137 -8.48 -14.78 4.46
C ASP A 137 -8.12 -15.52 5.76
N ASP A 138 -8.63 -16.72 5.96
CA ASP A 138 -8.25 -17.59 7.10
C ASP A 138 -6.76 -17.94 7.05
N LYS A 139 -6.27 -18.36 5.88
CA LYS A 139 -4.88 -18.80 5.69
C LYS A 139 -3.86 -17.68 5.93
N TYR A 140 -4.18 -16.46 5.51
CA TYR A 140 -3.26 -15.31 5.54
C TYR A 140 -3.65 -14.22 6.54
N HIS A 141 -4.73 -14.43 7.32
CA HIS A 141 -5.26 -13.52 8.33
C HIS A 141 -5.68 -12.15 7.76
N LEU A 142 -6.49 -12.13 6.69
CA LEU A 142 -6.84 -10.91 5.92
C LEU A 142 -8.24 -10.33 6.16
N HIS A 143 -9.00 -10.88 7.11
CA HIS A 143 -10.42 -10.52 7.33
C HIS A 143 -10.70 -9.01 7.41
N ASP A 144 -9.80 -8.24 8.02
CA ASP A 144 -9.92 -6.78 8.17
C ASP A 144 -8.95 -5.98 7.28
N SER A 145 -8.33 -6.63 6.31
CA SER A 145 -7.25 -6.06 5.48
C SER A 145 -7.74 -5.47 4.16
N TRP A 146 -8.90 -5.91 3.65
CA TRP A 146 -9.39 -5.51 2.33
C TRP A 146 -9.68 -4.01 2.24
N ILE A 147 -9.13 -3.37 1.21
CA ILE A 147 -9.19 -1.92 1.05
C ILE A 147 -10.40 -1.54 0.21
N LYS A 148 -11.29 -0.71 0.77
CA LYS A 148 -12.42 -0.15 0.02
C LYS A 148 -11.89 0.69 -1.14
N VAL A 149 -12.43 0.47 -2.34
CA VAL A 149 -12.02 1.19 -3.54
C VAL A 149 -12.37 2.67 -3.42
N ASP A 150 -11.35 3.52 -3.56
CA ASP A 150 -11.46 4.97 -3.68
C ASP A 150 -11.33 5.41 -5.16
N GLU A 151 -11.28 6.71 -5.41
CA GLU A 151 -11.15 7.25 -6.77
C GLU A 151 -9.90 6.73 -7.49
N ARG A 152 -8.75 6.69 -6.80
CA ARG A 152 -7.48 6.24 -7.37
C ARG A 152 -7.53 4.77 -7.75
N LEU A 153 -8.00 3.91 -6.85
CA LEU A 153 -8.14 2.48 -7.08
C LEU A 153 -9.17 2.19 -8.18
N ASN A 154 -10.26 2.96 -8.25
CA ASN A 154 -11.25 2.83 -9.32
C ASN A 154 -10.66 3.14 -10.69
N LYS A 155 -9.86 4.22 -10.83
CA LYS A 155 -9.11 4.55 -12.05
C LYS A 155 -8.16 3.41 -12.44
N MET A 156 -7.39 2.92 -11.46
CA MET A 156 -6.46 1.80 -11.68
C MET A 156 -7.14 0.50 -12.12
N LEU A 157 -8.31 0.18 -11.55
CA LEU A 157 -9.10 -1.00 -11.91
C LEU A 157 -9.69 -0.90 -13.31
N LYS A 158 -9.97 0.33 -13.77
CA LYS A 158 -10.43 0.60 -15.13
C LYS A 158 -9.31 0.62 -16.18
N GLY A 159 -8.05 0.61 -15.75
CA GLY A 159 -6.89 0.77 -16.62
C GLY A 159 -6.68 2.21 -17.09
N GLU A 160 -7.27 3.18 -16.39
CA GLU A 160 -7.03 4.60 -16.61
C GLU A 160 -5.61 4.96 -16.11
N LYS A 161 -4.92 5.88 -16.78
CA LYS A 161 -3.64 6.40 -16.29
C LYS A 161 -3.91 7.30 -15.10
N ASN A 162 -3.16 7.12 -14.02
CA ASN A 162 -3.09 8.13 -12.97
C ASN A 162 -2.25 9.29 -13.53
N GLU A 163 -2.86 10.47 -13.67
CA GLU A 163 -2.16 11.74 -13.96
C GLU A 163 -1.30 12.17 -12.77
#